data_AF-A0A2E0J2U7-F1
#
_entry.id   AF-A0A2E0J2U7-F1
#
_cell.length_a   1.000
_cell.length_b   1.000
_cell.length_c   1.000
_cell.angle_alpha   90.00
_cell.angle_beta   90.00
_cell.angle_gamma   90.00
#
_symmetry.space_group_name_H-M   'P 1'
#
loop_
_entity.id
_entity.type
_entity.pdbx_description
1 polymer ?
#
loop_
_entity_poly.entity_id
_entity_poly.type
_entity_poly.pdbx_seq_one_letter_code
_entity_poly.pdbx_strand_id
1 'polypeptide(L)'
;MNSLADNRRFWLALNAVLLVLHGFGLYFYVTAGFADPVAKLWAIVVMIHMLEFPLAFIAVQGRRVGWGTTIIATLIFGFTWWVPARRGVFHA
;
A
#
# COMPACT_ATOMS: atom_id res chain seq x y z
N MET A 1 26.62 2.91 -3.23
CA MET A 1 25.98 1.58 -3.39
C MET A 1 24.51 1.81 -3.68
N ASN A 2 23.99 1.36 -4.83
CA ASN A 2 22.54 1.46 -5.11
C ASN A 2 21.82 0.41 -4.26
N SER A 3 21.07 0.84 -3.24
CA SER A 3 20.25 -0.10 -2.46
C SER A 3 18.98 -0.45 -3.25
N LEU A 4 18.38 -1.62 -3.00
CA LEU A 4 17.09 -1.98 -3.57
C LEU A 4 16.02 -0.91 -3.29
N ALA A 5 16.12 -0.23 -2.14
CA ALA A 5 15.20 0.83 -1.73
C ALA A 5 15.32 2.12 -2.57
N ASP A 6 16.41 2.31 -3.33
CA ASP A 6 16.58 3.43 -4.27
C ASP A 6 16.08 3.07 -5.69
N ASN A 7 15.69 1.82 -5.93
CA ASN A 7 15.29 1.35 -7.26
C ASN A 7 13.77 1.49 -7.46
N ARG A 8 13.36 2.37 -8.38
CA ARG A 8 11.95 2.58 -8.74
C ARG A 8 11.24 1.30 -9.21
N ARG A 9 11.92 0.43 -9.96
CA ARG A 9 11.32 -0.81 -10.50
C ARG A 9 10.98 -1.80 -9.40
N PHE A 10 11.80 -1.86 -8.35
CA PHE A 10 11.55 -2.70 -7.18
C PHE A 10 10.21 -2.33 -6.51
N TRP A 11 10.00 -1.06 -6.21
CA TRP A 11 8.76 -0.59 -5.61
C TRP A 11 7.53 -0.77 -6.52
N LEU A 12 7.68 -0.53 -7.82
CA LEU A 12 6.59 -0.78 -8.77
C LEU A 12 6.22 -2.27 -8.85
N ALA A 13 7.19 -3.17 -8.77
CA ALA A 13 6.94 -4.61 -8.72
C ALA A 13 6.19 -4.99 -7.44
N LEU A 14 6.57 -4.44 -6.27
CA LEU A 14 5.84 -4.65 -5.02
C LEU A 14 4.39 -4.14 -5.11
N ASN A 15 4.18 -2.95 -5.65
CA ASN A 15 2.84 -2.40 -5.85
C ASN A 15 1.99 -3.30 -6.78
N ALA A 16 2.59 -3.84 -7.85
CA ALA A 16 1.90 -4.76 -8.74
C ALA A 16 1.48 -6.05 -8.03
N VAL A 17 2.37 -6.63 -7.20
CA VAL A 17 2.04 -7.79 -6.37
C VAL A 17 0.90 -7.48 -5.39
N LEU A 18 0.93 -6.31 -4.74
CA LEU A 18 -0.14 -5.91 -3.82
C LEU A 18 -1.48 -5.73 -4.52
N LEU A 19 -1.52 -5.26 -5.77
CA LEU A 19 -2.77 -5.20 -6.55
C LEU A 19 -3.34 -6.58 -6.83
N VAL A 20 -2.47 -7.55 -7.19
CA VAL A 20 -2.89 -8.94 -7.38
C VAL A 20 -3.44 -9.53 -6.08
N LEU A 21 -2.77 -9.28 -4.95
CA LEU A 21 -3.23 -9.74 -3.64
C LEU A 21 -4.55 -9.09 -3.20
N HIS A 22 -4.76 -7.79 -3.50
CA HIS A 22 -6.06 -7.13 -3.32
C HIS A 22 -7.16 -7.84 -4.11
N GLY A 23 -6.91 -8.14 -5.39
CA GLY A 23 -7.84 -8.88 -6.22
C GLY A 23 -8.15 -10.27 -5.66
N PHE A 24 -7.12 -10.98 -5.17
CA PHE A 24 -7.26 -12.30 -4.56
C PHE A 24 -8.11 -12.24 -3.29
N GLY A 25 -7.79 -11.36 -2.34
CA GLY A 25 -8.57 -11.20 -1.11
C GLY A 25 -10.01 -10.77 -1.37
N LEU A 26 -10.23 -9.87 -2.33
CA LEU A 26 -11.58 -9.45 -2.74
C LEU A 26 -12.36 -10.61 -3.37
N TYR A 27 -11.73 -11.41 -4.21
CA TYR A 27 -12.35 -12.59 -4.82
C TYR A 27 -12.88 -13.56 -3.75
N PHE A 28 -12.06 -13.90 -2.74
CA PHE A 28 -12.50 -14.76 -1.63
C PHE A 28 -13.61 -14.11 -0.79
N TYR A 29 -13.53 -12.80 -0.55
CA TYR A 29 -14.60 -12.10 0.15
C TYR A 29 -15.93 -12.13 -0.61
N VAL A 30 -15.91 -11.88 -1.93
CA VAL A 30 -17.14 -11.87 -2.74
C VAL A 30 -17.74 -13.28 -2.89
N THR A 31 -16.91 -14.31 -2.93
CA THR A 31 -17.37 -15.70 -3.16
C THR A 31 -17.75 -16.46 -1.88
N ALA A 32 -17.07 -16.18 -0.77
CA ALA A 32 -17.22 -16.93 0.49
C ALA A 32 -17.35 -16.03 1.74
N GLY A 33 -17.32 -14.71 1.58
CA GLY A 33 -17.46 -13.75 2.66
C GLY A 33 -16.31 -13.82 3.67
N PHE A 34 -16.55 -13.28 4.86
CA PHE A 34 -15.62 -13.40 5.99
C PHE A 34 -15.65 -14.78 6.64
N ALA A 35 -16.31 -15.81 6.08
CA ALA A 35 -16.13 -17.18 6.57
C ALA A 35 -14.77 -17.75 6.11
N ASP A 36 -14.31 -17.31 4.94
CA ASP A 36 -13.06 -17.74 4.34
C ASP A 36 -11.82 -17.18 5.10
N PRO A 37 -10.84 -18.02 5.46
CA PRO A 37 -9.67 -17.58 6.21
C PRO A 37 -8.77 -16.61 5.43
N VAL A 38 -8.71 -16.71 4.10
CA VAL A 38 -7.95 -15.79 3.24
C VAL A 38 -8.60 -14.42 3.24
N ALA A 39 -9.93 -14.34 3.10
CA ALA A 39 -10.66 -13.06 3.19
C ALA A 39 -10.47 -12.39 4.56
N LYS A 40 -10.51 -13.16 5.67
CA LYS A 40 -10.23 -12.64 7.02
C LYS A 40 -8.79 -12.12 7.14
N LEU A 41 -7.82 -12.92 6.70
CA LEU A 41 -6.40 -12.52 6.74
C LEU A 41 -6.19 -11.24 5.94
N TRP A 42 -6.80 -11.15 4.76
CA TRP A 42 -6.68 -9.97 3.92
C TRP A 42 -7.30 -8.73 4.57
N ALA A 43 -8.45 -8.86 5.24
CA ALA A 43 -9.04 -7.76 6.00
C ALA A 43 -8.12 -7.27 7.12
N ILE A 44 -7.42 -8.18 7.81
CA ILE A 44 -6.41 -7.81 8.82
C ILE A 44 -5.27 -7.03 8.18
N VAL A 45 -4.78 -7.44 7.00
CA VAL A 45 -3.73 -6.71 6.26
C VAL A 45 -4.19 -5.30 5.91
N VAL A 46 -5.42 -5.14 5.40
CA VAL A 46 -5.99 -3.81 5.10
C VAL A 46 -6.15 -2.96 6.38
N MET A 47 -6.52 -3.57 7.51
CA MET A 47 -6.55 -2.87 8.80
C MET A 47 -5.15 -2.43 9.25
N ILE A 48 -4.11 -3.23 9.01
CA ILE A 48 -2.72 -2.83 9.28
C ILE A 48 -2.35 -1.60 8.45
N HIS A 49 -2.75 -1.53 7.18
CA HIS A 49 -2.51 -0.34 6.36
C HIS A 49 -3.17 0.92 6.96
N MET A 50 -4.33 0.81 7.62
CA MET A 50 -4.95 1.96 8.29
C MET A 50 -4.08 2.51 9.43
N LEU A 51 -3.33 1.64 10.12
CA LEU A 51 -2.40 2.06 11.18
C LEU A 51 -1.21 2.85 10.62
N GLU A 52 -0.96 2.74 9.31
CA GLU A 52 0.12 3.48 8.65
C GLU A 52 -0.26 4.91 8.27
N PHE A 53 -1.53 5.32 8.35
CA PHE A 53 -1.95 6.66 7.93
C PHE A 53 -1.11 7.79 8.55
N PRO A 54 -0.83 7.82 9.87
CA PRO A 54 -0.01 8.89 10.45
C PRO A 54 1.38 8.96 9.81
N LEU A 55 2.02 7.80 9.57
CA LEU A 55 3.34 7.73 8.95
C LEU A 55 3.29 8.15 7.48
N ALA A 56 2.25 7.76 6.75
CA ALA A 56 2.04 8.15 5.36
C ALA A 56 1.87 9.67 5.23
N PHE A 57 1.05 10.28 6.08
CA PHE A 57 0.87 11.74 6.10
C PHE A 57 2.17 12.49 6.43
N ILE A 58 2.95 12.01 7.40
CA ILE A 58 4.29 12.56 7.71
C ILE A 58 5.23 12.40 6.52
N ALA A 59 5.23 11.24 5.87
CA ALA A 59 6.12 10.93 4.74
C ALA A 59 5.89 11.81 3.51
N VAL A 60 4.64 12.25 3.29
CA VAL A 60 4.27 13.12 2.16
C VAL A 60 4.10 14.59 2.53
N GLN A 61 4.40 14.95 3.77
CA GLN A 61 4.37 16.35 4.21
C GLN A 61 5.27 17.21 3.31
N GLY A 62 4.73 18.32 2.80
CA GLY A 62 5.42 19.21 1.86
C GLY A 62 5.40 18.76 0.39
N ARG A 63 4.88 17.58 0.06
CA ARG A 63 4.82 17.03 -1.32
C ARG A 63 3.50 17.32 -2.06
N ARG A 64 2.62 18.16 -1.50
CA ARG A 64 1.30 18.54 -2.08
C ARG A 64 0.40 17.35 -2.46
N VAL A 65 0.59 16.18 -1.84
CA VAL A 65 -0.31 15.03 -2.03
C VAL A 65 -1.61 15.29 -1.26
N GLY A 66 -2.75 15.16 -1.94
CA GLY A 66 -4.07 15.35 -1.33
C GLY A 66 -4.41 14.26 -0.33
N TRP A 67 -5.22 14.59 0.68
CA TRP A 67 -5.59 13.66 1.76
C TRP A 67 -6.26 12.39 1.25
N GLY A 68 -7.20 12.51 0.31
CA GLY A 68 -7.88 11.36 -0.29
C GLY A 68 -6.89 10.42 -1.00
N THR A 69 -5.94 10.96 -1.75
CA THR A 69 -4.88 10.18 -2.40
C THR A 69 -3.99 9.48 -1.37
N THR A 70 -3.60 10.16 -0.29
CA THR A 70 -2.81 9.55 0.80
C THR A 70 -3.55 8.37 1.43
N ILE A 71 -4.84 8.53 1.74
CA ILE A 71 -5.66 7.46 2.36
C ILE A 71 -5.81 6.28 1.39
N ILE A 72 -6.24 6.53 0.16
CA ILE A 72 -6.47 5.47 -0.84
C ILE A 72 -5.16 4.75 -1.16
N ALA A 73 -4.07 5.48 -1.42
CA ALA A 73 -2.78 4.88 -1.71
C ALA A 73 -2.26 4.06 -0.52
N THR A 74 -2.49 4.51 0.72
CA THR A 74 -2.08 3.76 1.92
C THR A 74 -2.91 2.49 2.08
N LEU A 75 -4.22 2.53 1.86
CA LEU A 75 -5.05 1.31 1.92
C LEU A 75 -4.63 0.27 0.87
N ILE A 76 -4.29 0.71 -0.35
CA ILE A 76 -3.94 -0.20 -1.46
C ILE A 76 -2.49 -0.68 -1.39
N PHE A 77 -1.56 0.19 -1.00
CA PHE A 77 -0.13 -0.10 -1.13
C PHE A 77 0.63 -0.11 0.21
N GLY A 78 0.03 0.33 1.31
CA GLY A 78 0.71 0.44 2.60
C GLY A 78 2.04 1.19 2.47
N PHE A 79 3.10 0.69 3.10
CA PHE A 79 4.39 1.37 3.10
C PHE A 79 5.07 1.40 1.73
N THR A 80 4.65 0.55 0.79
CA THR A 80 5.31 0.42 -0.51
C THR A 80 5.09 1.62 -1.43
N TRP A 81 4.17 2.53 -1.11
CA TRP A 81 4.06 3.82 -1.81
C TRP A 81 4.73 4.98 -1.06
N TRP A 82 4.50 5.12 0.25
CA TRP A 82 4.96 6.31 0.99
C TRP A 82 6.44 6.25 1.36
N VAL A 83 7.05 5.06 1.50
CA VAL A 83 8.50 4.90 1.71
C VAL A 83 9.30 5.40 0.49
N PRO A 84 9.07 4.90 -0.74
CA PRO A 84 9.75 5.42 -1.92
C PRO A 84 9.38 6.88 -2.24
N ALA A 85 8.16 7.31 -1.92
CA ALA A 85 7.81 8.72 -2.00
C ALA A 85 8.73 9.52 -1.09
N ARG A 86 8.78 9.26 0.22
CA ARG A 86 9.67 9.96 1.17
C ARG A 86 11.14 10.01 0.71
N ARG A 87 11.62 8.92 0.11
CA ARG A 87 12.99 8.77 -0.41
C ARG A 87 13.26 9.51 -1.73
N GLY A 88 12.24 10.11 -2.35
CA GLY A 88 12.37 10.79 -3.65
C GLY A 88 12.46 9.84 -4.84
N VAL A 89 12.16 8.55 -4.67
CA VAL A 89 12.12 7.57 -5.76
C VAL A 89 10.83 7.74 -6.57
N PHE A 90 9.71 7.95 -5.89
CA PHE A 90 8.48 8.40 -6.52
C PHE A 90 8.40 9.93 -6.45
N HIS A 91 8.20 10.52 -7.63
CA HIS A 91 7.99 11.95 -7.80
C HIS A 91 6.48 12.14 -7.90
N ALA A 92 5.94 12.98 -7.01
CA ALA A 92 4.56 13.43 -7.08
C ALA A 92 4.46 14.62 -8.05
#